data_AF-A0A1G1B5I8-F1
#
_entry.id   AF-A0A1G1B5I8-F1
#
_cell.length_a   1.000
_cell.length_b   1.000
_cell.length_c   1.000
_cell.angle_alpha   90.00
_cell.angle_beta   90.00
_cell.angle_gamma   90.00
#
_symmetry.space_group_name_H-M   'P 1'
#
loop_
_entity.id
_entity.type
_entity.pdbx_description
1 polymer ?
#
loop_
_entity_poly.entity_id
_entity_poly.type
_entity_poly.pdbx_seq_one_letter_code
_entity_poly.pdbx_strand_id
1 'polypeptide(L)'
;MITHNQAIKTLTPADYLIIEKEHLLFDKFLTDLRNTCACSNLNQLPDCHVCEREKMTSCQGRLPSYLFYISDLAARHFEHEEQIMLSRPHVTEEYEYFRLHHQAHQDIMEKLNALADECFSLDNKSNPAETYRQFYKKLSDMFEEHDRAFDDPFIQSTKT
;
A
#
# COMPACT_ATOMS: atom_id res chain seq x y z
N MET A 1 2.46 6.22 -6.19
CA MET A 1 2.23 7.29 -5.20
C MET A 1 2.92 8.64 -5.50
N ILE A 2 4.23 8.72 -5.77
CA ILE A 2 4.93 10.01 -6.03
C ILE A 2 4.36 10.79 -7.25
N THR A 3 3.67 10.11 -8.17
CA THR A 3 3.01 10.70 -9.35
C THR A 3 1.62 11.30 -9.09
N HIS A 4 0.95 10.99 -7.97
CA HIS A 4 -0.46 11.39 -7.71
C HIS A 4 -0.60 12.84 -7.26
N ASN A 5 0.49 13.47 -6.82
CA ASN A 5 0.45 14.73 -6.06
C ASN A 5 -0.14 15.91 -6.87
N GLN A 6 -0.03 15.93 -8.19
CA GLN A 6 -0.55 17.06 -8.98
C GLN A 6 -2.04 16.97 -9.29
N ALA A 7 -2.59 15.75 -9.24
CA ALA A 7 -3.90 15.46 -9.77
C ALA A 7 -4.96 15.71 -8.68
N ILE A 8 -4.74 15.21 -7.46
CA ILE A 8 -5.64 15.40 -6.31
C ILE A 8 -5.90 16.88 -5.95
N LYS A 9 -5.09 17.82 -6.46
CA LYS A 9 -5.24 19.27 -6.22
C LYS A 9 -6.56 19.87 -6.76
N THR A 10 -7.29 19.14 -7.59
CA THR A 10 -8.63 19.52 -8.09
C THR A 10 -9.77 19.07 -7.17
N LEU A 11 -9.47 18.29 -6.13
CA LEU A 11 -10.43 17.95 -5.09
C LEU A 11 -10.79 19.18 -4.24
N THR A 12 -11.85 19.08 -3.44
CA THR A 12 -12.08 20.10 -2.42
C THR A 12 -10.88 20.14 -1.47
N PRO A 13 -10.56 21.28 -0.84
CA PRO A 13 -9.43 21.36 0.09
C PRO A 13 -9.51 20.32 1.22
N ALA A 14 -10.71 19.95 1.65
CA ALA A 14 -10.91 18.92 2.67
C ALA A 14 -10.55 17.53 2.15
N ASP A 15 -11.07 17.15 0.98
CA ASP A 15 -10.83 15.85 0.35
C ASP A 15 -9.35 15.69 -0.05
N TYR A 16 -8.74 16.73 -0.61
CA TYR A 16 -7.31 16.77 -0.94
C TYR A 16 -6.44 16.44 0.27
N LEU A 17 -6.71 17.07 1.43
CA LEU A 17 -5.91 16.88 2.63
C LEU A 17 -6.03 15.46 3.19
N ILE A 18 -7.19 14.81 3.03
CA ILE A 18 -7.39 13.42 3.45
C ILE A 18 -6.54 12.50 2.57
N ILE A 19 -6.71 12.59 1.24
CA ILE A 19 -6.00 11.73 0.28
C ILE A 19 -4.48 11.94 0.34
N GLU A 20 -4.02 13.21 0.39
CA GLU A 20 -2.59 13.50 0.51
C GLU A 20 -1.99 12.90 1.79
N LYS A 21 -2.70 13.01 2.91
CA LYS A 21 -2.25 12.43 4.18
C LYS A 21 -2.17 10.91 4.10
N GLU A 22 -3.15 10.26 3.48
CA GLU A 22 -3.15 8.80 3.31
C GLU A 22 -2.02 8.33 2.42
N HIS A 23 -1.76 9.01 1.30
CA HIS A 23 -0.63 8.72 0.43
C HIS A 23 0.70 8.86 1.16
N LEU A 24 0.87 9.90 1.99
CA LEU A 24 2.05 10.05 2.83
C LEU A 24 2.19 8.91 3.85
N LEU A 25 1.08 8.37 4.37
CA LEU A 25 1.10 7.23 5.28
C LEU A 25 1.51 5.94 4.54
N PHE A 26 1.04 5.72 3.32
CA PHE A 26 1.46 4.60 2.48
C PHE A 26 2.95 4.68 2.12
N ASP A 27 3.45 5.85 1.72
CA ASP A 27 4.87 6.06 1.41
C ASP A 27 5.74 5.79 2.64
N LYS A 28 5.32 6.27 3.81
CA LYS A 28 5.97 5.99 5.07
C LYS A 28 5.94 4.49 5.38
N PHE A 29 4.79 3.85 5.23
CA PHE A 29 4.64 2.42 5.46
C PHE A 29 5.58 1.60 4.58
N LEU A 30 5.62 1.88 3.26
CA LEU A 30 6.47 1.18 2.31
C LEU A 30 7.96 1.40 2.64
N THR A 31 8.33 2.61 3.06
CA THR A 31 9.68 2.92 3.52
C THR A 31 10.04 2.12 4.78
N ASP A 32 9.15 2.11 5.77
CA ASP A 32 9.33 1.38 7.02
C ASP A 32 9.41 -0.12 6.77
N LEU A 33 8.57 -0.66 5.88
CA LEU A 33 8.58 -2.06 5.48
C LEU A 33 9.92 -2.44 4.84
N ARG A 34 10.40 -1.67 3.87
CA ARG A 34 11.71 -1.89 3.24
C ARG A 34 12.87 -1.87 4.23
N ASN A 35 12.80 -0.99 5.23
CA ASN A 35 13.89 -0.74 6.16
C ASN A 35 13.87 -1.66 7.39
N THR A 36 12.72 -2.25 7.76
CA THR A 36 12.55 -2.99 9.03
C THR A 36 13.52 -4.15 9.19
N CYS A 37 13.87 -4.85 8.10
CA CYS A 37 14.84 -5.96 8.13
C CYS A 37 16.11 -5.68 7.32
N ALA A 38 16.49 -4.41 7.17
CA ALA A 38 17.68 -4.02 6.41
C ALA A 38 18.99 -4.63 6.94
N CYS A 39 19.09 -4.89 8.26
CA CYS A 39 20.27 -5.57 8.84
C CYS A 39 20.51 -6.97 8.23
N SER A 40 19.43 -7.67 7.87
CA SER A 40 19.47 -9.03 7.33
C SER A 40 19.63 -9.03 5.80
N ASN A 41 19.54 -7.85 5.17
CA ASN A 41 19.83 -7.65 3.74
C ASN A 41 21.34 -7.43 3.47
N LEU A 42 22.12 -7.11 4.51
CA LEU A 42 23.54 -6.76 4.41
C LEU A 42 24.45 -8.00 4.45
N ASN A 43 24.27 -8.93 3.52
CA ASN A 43 25.22 -10.04 3.34
C ASN A 43 26.47 -9.66 2.51
N GLN A 44 26.78 -8.37 2.31
CA GLN A 44 27.78 -7.96 1.30
C GLN A 44 28.68 -6.76 1.64
N LEU A 45 28.78 -6.33 2.91
CA LEU A 45 29.81 -5.34 3.30
C LEU A 45 30.79 -5.96 4.30
N PRO A 46 32.12 -5.75 4.14
CA PRO A 46 33.15 -6.33 5.02
C PRO A 46 32.98 -5.97 6.50
N ASP A 47 32.34 -4.84 6.80
CA ASP A 47 32.10 -4.33 8.16
C ASP A 47 30.68 -4.59 8.68
N CYS A 48 29.89 -5.46 8.02
CA CYS A 48 28.57 -5.78 8.54
C CYS A 48 28.70 -6.72 9.74
N HIS A 49 28.67 -6.15 10.94
CA HIS A 49 28.45 -6.92 12.16
C HIS A 49 27.18 -7.78 11.98
N VAL A 50 27.34 -9.09 12.18
CA VAL A 50 26.30 -10.12 12.10
C VAL A 50 24.97 -9.58 12.65
N CYS A 51 23.89 -9.59 11.86
CA CYS A 51 22.60 -9.15 12.40
C CYS A 51 22.23 -10.07 13.58
N GLU A 52 22.14 -9.48 14.77
CA GLU A 52 21.92 -10.20 16.02
C GLU A 52 20.59 -10.96 15.97
N ARG A 53 20.56 -12.13 16.62
CA ARG A 53 19.37 -13.00 16.70
C ARG A 53 18.14 -12.24 17.22
N GLU A 54 18.32 -11.31 18.15
CA GLU A 54 17.25 -10.46 18.69
C GLU A 54 16.62 -9.56 17.62
N LYS A 55 17.42 -9.01 16.70
CA LYS A 55 16.93 -8.19 15.59
C LYS A 55 16.15 -9.03 14.57
N MET A 56 16.58 -10.26 14.30
CA MET A 56 15.81 -11.18 13.45
C MET A 56 14.46 -11.58 14.08
N THR A 57 14.45 -11.90 15.37
CA THR A 57 13.21 -12.21 16.09
C THR A 57 12.26 -11.01 16.14
N SER A 58 12.80 -9.80 16.35
CA SER A 58 12.04 -8.55 16.32
C SER A 58 11.41 -8.30 14.94
N CYS A 59 12.19 -8.49 13.87
CA CYS A 59 11.70 -8.48 12.49
C CYS A 59 10.51 -9.42 12.29
N GLN A 60 10.65 -10.68 12.70
CA GLN A 60 9.60 -11.68 12.53
C GLN A 60 8.34 -11.32 13.32
N GLY A 61 8.49 -10.84 14.56
CA GLY A 61 7.36 -10.45 15.40
C GLY A 61 6.59 -9.22 14.93
N ARG A 62 7.22 -8.33 14.14
CA ARG A 62 6.57 -7.12 13.61
C ARG A 62 5.77 -7.36 12.34
N LEU A 63 6.06 -8.41 11.58
CA LEU A 63 5.43 -8.67 10.28
C LEU A 63 3.89 -8.74 10.35
N PRO A 64 3.27 -9.43 11.32
CA PRO A 64 1.81 -9.41 11.49
C PRO A 64 1.24 -8.00 11.65
N SER A 65 1.92 -7.13 12.41
CA SER A 65 1.47 -5.75 12.61
C SER A 65 1.54 -4.94 11.31
N TYR A 66 2.54 -5.17 10.46
CA TYR A 66 2.60 -4.53 9.13
C TYR A 66 1.42 -4.95 8.26
N LEU A 67 1.04 -6.23 8.29
CA LEU A 67 -0.07 -6.78 7.51
C LEU A 67 -1.42 -6.18 7.92
N PHE A 68 -1.75 -6.18 9.21
CA PHE A 68 -2.99 -5.58 9.68
C PHE A 68 -3.05 -4.08 9.39
N TYR A 69 -1.92 -3.38 9.56
CA TYR A 69 -1.88 -1.94 9.34
C TYR A 69 -2.10 -1.55 7.87
N ILE A 70 -1.51 -2.28 6.91
CA ILE A 70 -1.71 -1.96 5.49
C ILE A 70 -3.14 -2.24 5.04
N SER A 71 -3.76 -3.32 5.52
CA SER A 71 -5.16 -3.63 5.20
C SER A 71 -6.12 -2.56 5.74
N ASP A 72 -5.90 -2.08 6.97
CA ASP A 72 -6.69 -0.98 7.53
C ASP A 72 -6.49 0.32 6.76
N LEU A 73 -5.23 0.65 6.43
CA LEU A 73 -4.92 1.86 5.68
C LEU A 73 -5.54 1.84 4.28
N ALA A 74 -5.44 0.71 3.57
CA ALA A 74 -6.06 0.49 2.26
C ALA A 74 -7.58 0.60 2.31
N ALA A 75 -8.23 -0.10 3.25
CA ALA A 75 -9.69 -0.07 3.36
C ALA A 75 -10.23 1.35 3.58
N ARG A 76 -9.61 2.12 4.49
CA ARG A 76 -10.03 3.51 4.75
C ARG A 76 -9.78 4.43 3.56
N HIS A 77 -8.64 4.26 2.89
CA HIS A 77 -8.30 5.05 1.72
C HIS A 77 -9.29 4.82 0.58
N PHE A 78 -9.57 3.55 0.26
CA PHE A 78 -10.52 3.16 -0.77
C PHE A 78 -11.93 3.67 -0.50
N GLU A 79 -12.38 3.61 0.76
CA GLU A 79 -13.68 4.18 1.16
C GLU A 79 -13.74 5.70 0.90
N HIS A 80 -12.68 6.44 1.25
CA HIS A 80 -12.63 7.88 1.01
C HIS A 80 -12.61 8.21 -0.48
N GLU A 81 -11.85 7.48 -1.29
CA GLU A 81 -11.81 7.69 -2.74
C GLU A 81 -13.17 7.45 -3.38
N GLU A 82 -13.84 6.35 -3.04
CA GLU A 82 -15.17 6.02 -3.54
C GLU A 82 -16.21 7.07 -3.15
N GLN A 83 -16.16 7.57 -1.90
CA GLN A 83 -17.02 8.68 -1.47
C GLN A 83 -16.76 9.96 -2.27
N ILE A 84 -15.49 10.28 -2.54
CA ILE A 84 -15.11 11.43 -3.38
C ILE A 84 -15.61 11.24 -4.81
N MET A 85 -15.53 10.03 -5.37
CA MET A 85 -16.07 9.71 -6.69
C MET A 85 -17.58 9.92 -6.73
N LEU A 86 -18.33 9.35 -5.77
CA LEU A 86 -19.79 9.45 -5.68
C LEU A 86 -20.28 10.87 -5.36
N SER A 87 -19.44 11.74 -4.80
CA SER A 87 -19.79 13.15 -4.59
C SER A 87 -19.92 13.95 -5.91
N ARG A 88 -19.46 13.38 -7.04
CA ARG A 88 -19.49 14.05 -8.34
C ARG A 88 -20.89 13.96 -8.97
N PRO A 89 -21.44 15.05 -9.54
CA PRO A 89 -22.83 15.09 -10.02
C PRO A 89 -23.23 14.03 -11.07
N HIS A 90 -22.27 13.42 -11.77
CA HIS A 90 -22.50 12.45 -12.84
C HIS A 90 -22.05 11.03 -12.52
N VAL A 91 -21.51 10.82 -11.32
CA VAL A 91 -21.03 9.51 -10.87
C VAL A 91 -22.07 8.91 -9.94
N THR A 92 -22.45 7.67 -10.23
CA THR A 92 -23.36 6.87 -9.41
C THR A 92 -22.75 5.48 -9.21
N GLU A 93 -23.34 4.67 -8.34
CA GLU A 93 -22.92 3.28 -8.15
C GLU A 93 -23.03 2.44 -9.44
N GLU A 94 -23.89 2.85 -10.38
CA GLU A 94 -24.05 2.20 -11.69
C GLU A 94 -23.11 2.76 -12.77
N TYR A 95 -22.35 3.82 -12.46
CA TYR A 95 -21.39 4.37 -13.38
C TYR A 95 -20.27 3.35 -13.65
N GLU A 96 -20.07 2.99 -14.92
CA GLU A 96 -19.17 1.90 -15.32
C GLU A 96 -17.77 2.05 -14.72
N TYR A 97 -17.21 3.25 -14.77
CA TYR A 97 -15.89 3.52 -14.23
C TYR A 97 -15.82 3.35 -12.71
N PHE A 98 -16.85 3.81 -11.98
CA PHE A 98 -16.93 3.64 -10.53
C PHE A 98 -16.98 2.15 -10.17
N ARG A 99 -17.78 1.35 -10.88
CA ARG A 99 -17.85 -0.10 -10.65
C ARG A 99 -16.51 -0.80 -10.88
N LEU A 100 -15.78 -0.42 -11.94
CA LEU A 100 -14.47 -0.98 -12.23
C LEU A 100 -13.42 -0.57 -11.17
N HIS A 101 -13.47 0.68 -10.70
CA HIS A 101 -12.62 1.19 -9.63
C HIS A 101 -12.88 0.45 -8.30
N HIS A 102 -14.14 0.35 -7.89
CA HIS A 102 -14.57 -0.39 -6.70
C HIS A 102 -14.16 -1.88 -6.76
N GLN A 103 -14.32 -2.53 -7.92
CA GLN A 103 -13.86 -3.91 -8.09
C GLN A 103 -12.34 -4.01 -7.93
N ALA A 104 -11.57 -3.06 -8.45
CA ALA A 104 -10.11 -3.05 -8.28
C ALA A 104 -9.71 -2.92 -6.81
N HIS A 105 -10.43 -2.12 -6.01
CA HIS A 105 -10.24 -2.05 -4.57
C HIS A 105 -10.51 -3.40 -3.88
N GLN A 106 -11.62 -4.05 -4.22
CA GLN A 106 -11.96 -5.38 -3.69
C GLN A 106 -10.85 -6.39 -4.01
N ASP A 107 -10.39 -6.42 -5.26
CA ASP A 107 -9.31 -7.32 -5.71
C ASP A 107 -7.99 -7.06 -4.94
N ILE A 108 -7.66 -5.79 -4.65
CA ILE A 108 -6.49 -5.45 -3.83
C ILE A 108 -6.67 -5.94 -2.40
N MET A 109 -7.85 -5.75 -1.79
CA MET A 109 -8.13 -6.22 -0.45
C MET A 109 -8.04 -7.75 -0.34
N GLU A 110 -8.54 -8.48 -1.33
CA GLU A 110 -8.38 -9.93 -1.40
C GLU A 110 -6.90 -10.34 -1.50
N LYS A 111 -6.12 -9.66 -2.35
CA LYS A 111 -4.66 -9.89 -2.44
C LYS A 111 -3.95 -9.58 -1.13
N LEU A 112 -4.31 -8.51 -0.42
CA LEU A 112 -3.73 -8.18 0.89
C LEU A 112 -4.01 -9.26 1.94
N ASN A 113 -5.24 -9.79 1.97
CA ASN A 113 -5.60 -10.89 2.86
C ASN A 113 -4.83 -12.18 2.51
N ALA A 114 -4.72 -12.52 1.23
CA ALA A 114 -3.93 -13.66 0.78
C ALA A 114 -2.44 -13.52 1.14
N LEU A 115 -1.88 -12.31 1.06
CA LEU A 115 -0.51 -12.04 1.49
C LEU A 115 -0.32 -12.20 3.00
N ALA A 116 -1.34 -11.84 3.79
CA ALA A 116 -1.31 -12.07 5.22
C ALA A 116 -1.30 -13.57 5.54
N ASP A 117 -2.16 -14.35 4.91
CA ASP A 117 -2.21 -15.81 5.07
C ASP A 117 -0.89 -16.46 4.63
N GLU A 118 -0.32 -16.06 3.49
CA GLU A 118 1.01 -16.49 3.04
C GLU A 118 2.05 -16.23 4.12
N CYS A 119 2.10 -15.01 4.68
CA CYS A 119 3.06 -14.65 5.71
C CYS A 119 2.90 -15.43 7.01
N PHE A 120 1.66 -15.73 7.44
CA PHE A 120 1.41 -16.54 8.63
C PHE A 120 1.73 -18.03 8.43
N SER A 121 1.70 -18.50 7.17
CA SER A 121 2.04 -19.88 6.81
C SER A 121 3.56 -20.14 6.72
N LEU A 122 4.39 -19.08 6.73
CA LEU A 122 5.85 -19.22 6.69
C LEU A 122 6.37 -19.82 8.00
N ASP A 123 6.95 -21.02 7.91
CA ASP A 123 7.64 -21.69 9.01
C ASP A 123 8.86 -20.87 9.47
N ASN A 124 9.31 -21.05 10.73
CA ASN A 124 10.43 -20.33 11.37
C ASN A 124 11.79 -20.43 10.65
N LYS A 125 11.85 -21.10 9.50
CA LYS A 125 13.01 -21.27 8.64
C LYS A 125 13.06 -20.26 7.48
N SER A 126 11.98 -19.52 7.20
CA SER A 126 11.99 -18.48 6.16
C SER A 126 12.90 -17.32 6.56
N ASN A 127 13.70 -16.80 5.64
CA ASN A 127 14.52 -15.59 5.88
C ASN A 127 13.61 -14.36 5.95
N PRO A 128 13.43 -13.72 7.14
CA PRO A 128 12.51 -12.59 7.28
C PRO A 128 12.85 -11.43 6.36
N ALA A 129 14.14 -11.20 6.07
CA ALA A 129 14.56 -10.12 5.17
C ALA A 129 13.99 -10.31 3.76
N GLU A 130 14.00 -11.55 3.27
CA GLU A 130 13.45 -11.88 1.96
C GLU A 130 11.93 -11.71 1.95
N THR A 131 11.23 -12.15 3.01
CA THR A 131 9.79 -11.93 3.16
C THR A 131 9.43 -10.45 3.09
N TYR A 132 10.14 -9.60 3.83
CA TYR A 132 9.91 -8.15 3.81
C TYR A 132 10.19 -7.53 2.43
N ARG A 133 11.24 -7.98 1.73
CA ARG A 133 11.54 -7.51 0.36
C ARG A 133 10.45 -7.90 -0.63
N GLN A 134 10.02 -9.16 -0.61
CA GLN A 134 8.95 -9.64 -1.47
C GLN A 134 7.64 -8.93 -1.18
N PHE A 135 7.31 -8.72 0.10
CA PHE A 135 6.11 -8.02 0.50
C PHE A 135 6.14 -6.56 0.04
N TYR A 136 7.25 -5.84 0.25
CA TYR A 136 7.45 -4.48 -0.27
C TYR A 136 7.25 -4.40 -1.78
N LYS A 137 7.86 -5.35 -2.53
CA LYS A 137 7.73 -5.38 -3.99
C LYS A 137 6.29 -5.61 -4.42
N LYS A 138 5.63 -6.64 -3.88
CA LYS A 138 4.24 -6.97 -4.24
C LYS A 138 3.29 -5.79 -3.95
N LEU A 139 3.44 -5.12 -2.82
CA LEU A 139 2.63 -3.94 -2.47
C LEU A 139 2.91 -2.76 -3.39
N SER A 140 4.20 -2.46 -3.64
CA SER A 140 4.59 -1.32 -4.48
C SER A 140 4.09 -1.52 -5.92
N ASP A 141 4.26 -2.71 -6.48
CA ASP A 141 3.79 -3.04 -7.83
C ASP A 141 2.25 -2.93 -7.92
N MET A 142 1.53 -3.45 -6.91
CA MET A 142 0.07 -3.44 -6.88
C MET A 142 -0.52 -2.03 -6.78
N PHE A 143 0.02 -1.18 -5.89
CA PHE A 143 -0.43 0.21 -5.78
C PHE A 143 -0.04 1.01 -7.02
N GLU A 144 1.16 0.84 -7.59
CA GLU A 144 1.56 1.53 -8.82
C GLU A 144 0.72 1.10 -10.04
N GLU A 145 0.28 -0.15 -10.10
CA GLU A 145 -0.66 -0.61 -11.12
C GLU A 145 -2.04 0.03 -10.95
N HIS A 146 -2.57 0.06 -9.73
CA HIS A 146 -3.85 0.70 -9.42
C HIS A 146 -3.85 2.19 -9.76
N ASP A 147 -2.86 2.90 -9.22
CA ASP A 147 -2.53 4.29 -9.48
C ASP A 147 -2.65 4.65 -10.98
N ARG A 148 -1.98 3.86 -11.84
CA ARG A 148 -1.94 4.12 -13.29
C ARG A 148 -3.24 3.77 -14.01
N ALA A 149 -3.91 2.70 -13.59
CA ALA A 149 -5.08 2.18 -14.29
C ALA A 149 -6.38 2.89 -13.87
N PHE A 150 -6.43 3.44 -12.65
CA PHE A 150 -7.67 3.83 -11.99
C PHE A 150 -7.61 5.24 -11.38
N ASP A 151 -6.57 5.60 -10.64
CA ASP A 151 -6.58 6.92 -9.98
C ASP A 151 -6.18 8.02 -10.97
N ASP A 152 -5.12 7.81 -11.73
CA ASP A 152 -4.64 8.77 -12.72
C ASP A 152 -5.73 9.14 -13.76
N PRO A 153 -6.46 8.18 -14.37
CA PRO A 153 -7.52 8.53 -15.34
C PRO A 153 -8.72 9.20 -14.69
N PHE A 154 -9.14 8.75 -13.49
CA PHE A 154 -10.23 9.41 -12.76
C PHE A 154 -9.90 10.88 -12.56
N ILE A 155 -8.70 11.16 -12.06
CA ILE A 155 -8.35 12.52 -11.73
C ILE A 155 -8.18 13.40 -12.98
N GLN A 156 -7.66 12.85 -14.08
CA GLN A 156 -7.64 13.57 -15.36
C GLN A 156 -9.06 13.95 -15.82
N SER A 157 -10.06 13.10 -15.59
CA SER A 157 -11.46 13.39 -15.92
C SER A 157 -12.06 14.55 -15.11
N THR A 158 -11.49 14.89 -13.95
CA THR A 158 -11.98 15.97 -13.08
C THR A 158 -11.44 17.37 -13.42
N LYS A 159 -10.56 17.48 -14.43
CA LYS A 159 -9.94 18.76 -14.83
C LYS A 159 -10.81 19.63 -15.75
N THR A 160 -11.97 19.12 -16.18
CA THR A 160 -13.00 19.85 -16.94
C THR A 160 -14.05 20.45 -16.04
#